data_AF-A0A1N7HC27-F1
#
_entry.id   AF-A0A1N7HC27-F1
#
_cell.length_a   1.000
_cell.length_b   1.000
_cell.length_c   1.000
_cell.angle_alpha   90.00
_cell.angle_beta   90.00
_cell.angle_gamma   90.00
#
_symmetry.space_group_name_H-M   'P 1'
#
loop_
_entity.id
_entity.type
_entity.pdbx_description
1 polymer ?
#
loop_
_entity_poly.entity_id
_entity_poly.type
_entity_poly.pdbx_seq_one_letter_code
_entity_poly.pdbx_strand_id
1 'polypeptide(L)'
;YFVVAHFHYVLFGTIVFATYAGIYFWFPKMTGRMLDERLGKIHFWLTFIGFHVTFLVQHWLGNEGMPRRYADYLPSDGFTTLNEVSTVGAFILGISTLPFLWNVFRSYRYGEVVTVDDPWGFCNSLEWATSCPPPRHNFTELPRIRSERPAFELHYPHMIERIHAEAHVGGGTSHGERTEMESESHGGGGPLGAGVPEEYKR
;
A
#
# COMPACT_ATOMS: atom_id res chain seq x y z
N TYR A 1 -5.84 32.94 -4.24
CA TYR A 1 -5.85 31.71 -3.44
C TYR A 1 -5.29 30.46 -4.14
N PHE A 2 -5.06 30.46 -5.46
CA PHE A 2 -4.67 29.27 -6.21
C PHE A 2 -3.43 28.54 -5.64
N VAL A 3 -2.36 29.27 -5.33
CA VAL A 3 -1.13 28.70 -4.73
C VAL A 3 -1.41 28.07 -3.35
N VAL A 4 -2.29 28.68 -2.56
CA VAL A 4 -2.67 28.14 -1.24
C VAL A 4 -3.42 26.83 -1.44
N ALA A 5 -4.40 26.81 -2.35
CA ALA A 5 -5.18 25.62 -2.66
C ALA A 5 -4.29 24.49 -3.21
N HIS A 6 -3.39 24.79 -4.14
CA HIS A 6 -2.42 23.84 -4.69
C HIS A 6 -1.54 23.21 -3.60
N PHE A 7 -0.97 24.03 -2.73
CA PHE A 7 -0.11 23.56 -1.65
C PHE A 7 -0.85 22.63 -0.69
N HIS A 8 -2.09 22.96 -0.32
CA HIS A 8 -2.91 22.09 0.50
C HIS A 8 -3.28 20.80 -0.25
N TYR A 9 -3.51 20.87 -1.56
CA TYR A 9 -3.76 19.66 -2.35
C TYR A 9 -2.59 18.67 -2.30
N VAL A 10 -1.37 19.17 -2.43
CA VAL A 10 -0.16 18.34 -2.43
C VAL A 10 0.19 17.88 -1.01
N LEU A 11 0.33 18.81 -0.05
CA LEU A 11 0.80 18.45 1.28
C LEU A 11 -0.23 17.70 2.12
N PHE A 12 -1.52 18.01 2.00
CA PHE A 12 -2.53 17.26 2.74
C PHE A 12 -2.59 15.81 2.23
N GLY A 13 -2.41 15.62 0.91
CA GLY A 13 -2.18 14.31 0.29
C GLY A 13 -1.00 13.57 0.91
N THR A 14 0.19 14.16 0.83
CA THR A 14 1.43 13.47 1.21
C THR A 14 1.63 13.32 2.70
N ILE A 15 1.10 14.24 3.51
CA ILE A 15 1.30 14.23 4.96
C ILE A 15 0.08 13.64 5.64
N VAL A 16 -1.10 14.24 5.49
CA VAL A 16 -2.28 13.88 6.30
C VAL A 16 -2.83 12.52 5.89
N PHE A 17 -3.11 12.31 4.61
CA PHE A 17 -3.62 11.01 4.14
C PHE A 17 -2.60 9.89 4.34
N ALA A 18 -1.31 10.13 4.04
CA ALA A 18 -0.27 9.12 4.25
C ALA A 18 -0.06 8.80 5.74
N THR A 19 -0.12 9.82 6.62
CA THR A 19 -0.02 9.61 8.07
C THR A 19 -1.20 8.80 8.57
N TYR A 20 -2.43 9.10 8.13
CA TYR A 20 -3.58 8.28 8.48
C TYR A 20 -3.45 6.86 7.95
N ALA A 21 -3.07 6.68 6.68
CA ALA A 21 -2.81 5.35 6.12
C ALA A 21 -1.78 4.58 6.96
N GLY A 22 -0.68 5.23 7.34
CA GLY A 22 0.34 4.64 8.20
C GLY A 22 -0.18 4.29 9.59
N ILE A 23 -0.99 5.17 10.21
CA ILE A 23 -1.61 4.87 11.50
C ILE A 23 -2.52 3.65 11.35
N TYR A 24 -3.45 3.62 10.40
CA TYR A 24 -4.32 2.46 10.21
C TYR A 24 -3.52 1.18 9.95
N PHE A 25 -2.45 1.24 9.16
CA PHE A 25 -1.62 0.09 8.78
C PHE A 25 -0.76 -0.43 9.95
N TRP A 26 0.00 0.43 10.63
CA TRP A 26 0.94 0.05 11.69
C TRP A 26 0.35 0.07 13.11
N PHE A 27 -0.87 0.57 13.33
CA PHE A 27 -1.50 0.53 14.65
C PHE A 27 -1.62 -0.88 15.26
N PRO A 28 -2.10 -1.92 14.53
CA PRO A 28 -2.11 -3.28 15.08
C PRO A 28 -0.72 -3.81 15.35
N LYS A 29 0.29 -3.36 14.58
CA LYS A 29 1.68 -3.73 14.82
C LYS A 29 2.19 -3.14 16.13
N MET A 30 1.94 -1.86 16.38
CA MET A 30 2.46 -1.16 17.56
C MET A 30 1.70 -1.50 18.85
N THR A 31 0.39 -1.78 18.76
CA THR A 31 -0.48 -1.94 19.93
C THR A 31 -1.03 -3.34 20.13
N GLY A 32 -0.90 -4.23 19.15
CA GLY A 32 -1.49 -5.57 19.16
C GLY A 32 -3.01 -5.58 19.03
N ARG A 33 -3.64 -4.47 18.57
CA ARG A 33 -5.10 -4.36 18.43
C ARG A 33 -5.52 -3.74 17.12
N MET A 34 -6.64 -4.20 16.56
CA MET A 34 -7.21 -3.66 15.33
C MET A 34 -7.99 -2.36 15.57
N LEU A 35 -7.89 -1.44 14.60
CA LEU A 35 -8.77 -0.27 14.50
C LEU A 35 -10.14 -0.69 13.96
N ASP A 36 -11.20 0.00 14.37
CA ASP A 36 -12.55 -0.25 13.84
C ASP A 36 -12.64 0.24 12.38
N GLU A 37 -12.81 -0.71 11.45
CA GLU A 37 -12.94 -0.47 10.01
C GLU A 37 -14.13 0.41 9.65
N ARG A 38 -15.25 0.32 10.40
CA ARG A 38 -16.44 1.13 10.11
C ARG A 38 -16.18 2.59 10.42
N LEU A 39 -15.59 2.86 11.59
CA LEU A 39 -15.19 4.21 11.99
C LEU A 39 -14.07 4.75 11.09
N GLY A 40 -13.13 3.88 10.67
CA GLY A 40 -12.08 4.24 9.72
C GLY A 40 -12.63 4.71 8.37
N LYS A 41 -13.62 4.00 7.83
CA LYS A 41 -14.30 4.40 6.58
C LYS A 41 -15.06 5.71 6.72
N ILE A 42 -15.76 5.92 7.84
CA ILE A 42 -16.45 7.20 8.11
C ILE A 42 -15.43 8.35 8.16
N HIS A 43 -14.33 8.16 8.89
CA HIS A 43 -13.24 9.13 8.96
C HIS A 43 -12.68 9.43 7.56
N PHE A 44 -12.39 8.41 6.75
CA PHE A 44 -11.89 8.59 5.38
C PHE A 44 -12.85 9.42 4.53
N TRP A 45 -14.15 9.08 4.50
CA TRP A 45 -15.11 9.79 3.67
C TRP A 45 -15.36 11.22 4.12
N LEU A 46 -15.45 11.47 5.43
CA LEU A 46 -15.58 12.83 5.97
C LEU A 46 -14.36 13.69 5.62
N THR A 47 -13.15 13.15 5.83
CA THR A 47 -11.91 13.85 5.49
C THR A 47 -11.80 14.08 3.97
N PHE A 48 -12.09 13.07 3.16
CA PHE A 48 -12.01 13.17 1.69
C PHE A 48 -12.99 14.20 1.13
N ILE A 49 -14.27 14.13 1.53
CA ILE A 49 -15.29 15.06 1.05
C ILE A 49 -15.02 16.48 1.58
N GLY A 50 -14.77 16.62 2.89
CA GLY A 50 -14.46 17.92 3.50
C GLY A 50 -13.25 18.59 2.86
N PHE A 51 -12.22 17.81 2.53
CA PHE A 51 -11.01 18.30 1.87
C PHE A 51 -11.31 18.90 0.49
N HIS A 52 -12.02 18.16 -0.35
CA HIS A 52 -12.36 18.62 -1.69
C HIS A 52 -13.28 19.84 -1.62
N VAL A 53 -14.30 19.84 -0.77
CA VAL A 53 -15.21 20.98 -0.60
C VAL A 53 -14.45 22.23 -0.13
N THR A 54 -13.45 22.08 0.74
CA THR A 54 -12.64 23.21 1.23
C THR A 54 -11.74 23.80 0.15
N PHE A 55 -10.90 22.97 -0.47
CA PHE A 55 -9.77 23.48 -1.26
C PHE A 55 -10.04 23.51 -2.77
N LEU A 56 -11.03 22.77 -3.27
CA LEU A 56 -11.34 22.78 -4.70
C LEU A 56 -11.85 24.17 -5.12
N VAL A 57 -12.79 24.72 -4.34
CA VAL A 57 -13.36 26.05 -4.58
C VAL A 57 -12.32 27.17 -4.47
N GLN A 58 -11.27 26.98 -3.65
CA GLN A 58 -10.18 27.95 -3.51
C GLN A 58 -9.28 28.04 -4.75
N HIS A 59 -9.22 27.01 -5.61
CA HIS A 59 -8.57 27.13 -6.91
C HIS A 59 -9.31 28.14 -7.79
N TRP A 60 -10.64 28.03 -7.83
CA TRP A 60 -11.51 28.90 -8.62
C TRP A 60 -11.49 30.33 -8.08
N LEU A 61 -11.73 30.51 -6.78
CA LEU A 61 -11.65 31.81 -6.11
C LEU A 61 -10.26 32.45 -6.23
N GLY A 62 -9.22 31.63 -6.33
CA GLY A 62 -7.88 32.11 -6.61
C GLY A 62 -7.63 32.58 -8.04
N ASN A 63 -8.35 32.01 -9.00
CA ASN A 63 -8.33 32.40 -10.40
C ASN A 63 -9.17 33.67 -10.65
N GLU A 64 -10.26 33.86 -9.89
CA GLU A 64 -11.08 35.08 -9.90
C GLU A 64 -10.37 36.30 -9.28
N GLY A 65 -9.21 36.10 -8.67
CA GLY A 65 -8.31 37.19 -8.30
C GLY A 65 -8.19 37.49 -6.82
N MET A 66 -8.85 36.73 -5.92
CA MET A 66 -8.70 36.95 -4.48
C MET A 66 -7.25 36.64 -4.03
N PRO A 67 -6.46 37.62 -3.57
CA PRO A 67 -5.08 37.39 -3.15
C PRO A 67 -5.03 36.68 -1.80
N ARG A 68 -3.92 36.00 -1.51
CA ARG A 68 -3.71 35.34 -0.20
C ARG A 68 -3.47 36.37 0.91
N ARG A 69 -3.75 36.00 2.17
CA ARG A 69 -3.45 36.77 3.40
C ARG A 69 -4.26 38.06 3.57
N TYR A 70 -5.43 38.16 2.95
CA TYR A 70 -6.40 39.22 3.21
C TYR A 70 -7.30 38.81 4.38
N ALA A 71 -7.56 39.75 5.29
CA ALA A 71 -8.42 39.52 6.46
C ALA A 71 -9.90 39.76 6.11
N ASP A 72 -10.17 40.69 5.21
CA ASP A 72 -11.48 41.10 4.73
C ASP A 72 -11.51 41.23 3.19
N TYR A 73 -12.72 41.28 2.64
CA TYR A 73 -13.00 41.50 1.22
C TYR A 73 -14.31 42.27 1.09
N LEU A 74 -14.51 42.97 -0.04
CA LEU A 74 -15.73 43.74 -0.24
C LEU A 74 -16.86 42.81 -0.74
N PRO A 75 -18.12 43.02 -0.31
CA PRO A 75 -19.25 42.26 -0.84
C PRO A 75 -19.44 42.42 -2.36
N SER A 76 -18.95 43.52 -2.95
CA SER A 76 -18.96 43.77 -4.39
C SER A 76 -18.05 42.83 -5.19
N ASP A 77 -17.08 42.18 -4.54
CA ASP A 77 -16.05 41.38 -5.22
C ASP A 77 -16.56 39.98 -5.63
N GLY A 78 -17.73 39.56 -5.14
CA GLY A 78 -18.36 38.29 -5.52
C GLY A 78 -17.76 37.03 -4.86
N PHE A 79 -16.78 37.17 -3.97
CA PHE A 79 -16.09 36.03 -3.35
C PHE A 79 -16.85 35.36 -2.19
N THR A 80 -17.98 35.92 -1.75
CA THR A 80 -18.70 35.49 -0.54
C THR A 80 -19.11 34.01 -0.58
N THR A 81 -19.75 33.59 -1.68
CA THR A 81 -20.29 32.22 -1.80
C THR A 81 -19.20 31.15 -1.79
N LEU A 82 -18.10 31.38 -2.50
CA LEU A 82 -16.97 30.44 -2.55
C LEU A 82 -16.23 30.36 -1.20
N ASN A 83 -16.13 31.48 -0.46
CA ASN A 83 -15.60 31.48 0.90
C ASN A 83 -16.53 30.76 1.90
N GLU A 84 -17.84 30.92 1.77
CA GLU A 84 -18.83 30.21 2.59
C GLU A 84 -18.74 28.69 2.38
N VAL A 85 -18.70 28.24 1.12
CA VAL A 85 -18.53 26.81 0.79
C VAL A 85 -17.20 26.27 1.34
N SER A 86 -16.11 27.04 1.18
CA SER A 86 -14.81 26.66 1.75
C SER A 86 -14.87 26.54 3.27
N THR A 87 -15.64 27.40 3.94
CA THR A 87 -15.78 27.40 5.40
C THR A 87 -16.56 26.19 5.89
N VAL A 88 -17.66 25.84 5.19
CA VAL A 88 -18.43 24.61 5.48
C VAL A 88 -17.53 23.38 5.34
N GLY A 89 -16.74 23.31 4.25
CA GLY A 89 -15.75 22.24 4.07
C GLY A 89 -14.74 22.16 5.21
N ALA A 90 -14.23 23.30 5.68
CA ALA A 90 -13.25 23.36 6.76
C ALA A 90 -13.83 22.87 8.10
N PHE A 91 -15.10 23.17 8.39
CA PHE A 91 -15.77 22.61 9.56
C PHE A 91 -15.97 21.09 9.45
N ILE A 92 -16.32 20.58 8.27
CA ILE A 92 -16.42 19.13 8.02
C ILE A 92 -15.07 18.44 8.26
N LEU A 93 -13.97 19.04 7.80
CA LEU A 93 -12.60 18.57 8.08
C LEU A 93 -12.28 18.59 9.57
N GLY A 94 -12.67 19.64 10.29
CA GLY A 94 -12.50 19.71 11.74
C GLY A 94 -13.23 18.55 12.43
N ILE A 95 -14.49 18.32 12.05
CA ILE A 95 -15.34 17.24 12.58
C ILE A 95 -14.78 15.86 12.23
N SER A 96 -14.14 15.68 11.07
CA SER A 96 -13.60 14.38 10.67
C SER A 96 -12.50 13.87 11.60
N THR A 97 -11.84 14.74 12.36
CA THR A 97 -10.85 14.34 13.38
C THR A 97 -11.48 13.61 14.58
N LEU A 98 -12.75 13.87 14.90
CA LEU A 98 -13.45 13.27 16.03
C LEU A 98 -13.62 11.75 15.91
N PRO A 99 -14.15 11.17 14.81
CA PRO A 99 -14.24 9.73 14.66
C PRO A 99 -12.86 9.07 14.64
N PHE A 100 -11.81 9.75 14.14
CA PHE A 100 -10.45 9.23 14.20
C PHE A 100 -9.93 9.12 15.65
N LEU A 101 -10.00 10.20 16.43
CA LEU A 101 -9.57 10.20 17.83
C LEU A 101 -10.35 9.19 18.66
N TRP A 102 -11.66 9.10 18.42
CA TRP A 102 -12.52 8.11 19.07
C TRP A 102 -12.12 6.68 18.70
N ASN A 103 -11.83 6.41 17.42
CA ASN A 103 -11.41 5.09 16.95
C ASN A 103 -10.09 4.68 17.63
N VAL A 104 -9.09 5.56 17.63
CA VAL A 104 -7.80 5.31 18.30
C VAL A 104 -7.98 5.03 19.79
N PHE A 105 -8.74 5.88 20.50
CA PHE A 105 -8.99 5.71 21.94
C PHE A 105 -9.70 4.38 22.24
N ARG A 106 -10.78 4.08 21.51
CA ARG A 106 -11.58 2.87 21.70
C ARG A 106 -10.77 1.62 21.36
N SER A 107 -10.09 1.59 20.22
CA SER A 107 -9.32 0.44 19.77
C SER A 107 -8.10 0.16 20.64
N TYR A 108 -7.47 1.20 21.18
CA TYR A 108 -6.35 1.02 22.11
C TYR A 108 -6.77 0.29 23.40
N ARG A 109 -7.97 0.56 23.92
CA ARG A 109 -8.47 -0.01 25.18
C ARG A 109 -9.28 -1.30 24.99
N TYR A 110 -10.09 -1.36 23.94
CA TYR A 110 -11.15 -2.36 23.74
C TYR A 110 -11.14 -3.00 22.35
N GLY A 111 -10.18 -2.64 21.48
CA GLY A 111 -10.10 -3.18 20.12
C GLY A 111 -9.81 -4.68 20.10
N GLU A 112 -10.18 -5.33 19.01
CA GLU A 112 -9.92 -6.75 18.77
C GLU A 112 -8.42 -7.03 18.85
N VAL A 113 -8.05 -8.08 19.60
CA VAL A 113 -6.65 -8.43 19.84
C VAL A 113 -6.11 -9.21 18.65
N VAL A 114 -4.97 -8.78 18.14
CA VAL A 114 -4.25 -9.48 17.09
C VAL A 114 -3.38 -10.56 17.73
N THR A 115 -3.57 -11.81 17.30
CA THR A 115 -2.77 -12.97 17.76
C THR A 115 -1.81 -13.49 16.70
N VAL A 116 -1.75 -12.84 15.53
CA VAL A 116 -0.95 -13.22 14.37
C VAL A 116 0.14 -12.18 14.10
N ASP A 117 1.23 -12.60 13.46
CA ASP A 117 2.36 -11.74 13.12
C ASP A 117 2.00 -10.72 12.01
N ASP A 118 1.15 -11.15 11.08
CA ASP A 118 0.59 -10.33 9.99
C ASP A 118 -0.95 -10.27 10.04
N PRO A 119 -1.54 -9.18 10.56
CA PRO A 119 -3.00 -8.97 10.58
C PRO A 119 -3.59 -8.64 9.20
N TRP A 120 -2.78 -8.21 8.23
CA TRP A 120 -3.22 -7.83 6.89
C TRP A 120 -3.03 -8.98 5.86
N GLY A 121 -2.25 -9.99 6.23
CA GLY A 121 -2.12 -11.29 5.57
C GLY A 121 -1.03 -11.36 4.49
N PHE A 122 -0.91 -10.33 3.65
CA PHE A 122 0.02 -10.35 2.50
C PHE A 122 1.12 -9.30 2.60
N CYS A 123 1.55 -8.97 3.81
CA CYS A 123 2.57 -7.96 4.00
C CYS A 123 3.98 -8.46 3.63
N ASN A 124 4.84 -7.50 3.28
CA ASN A 124 6.06 -7.77 2.52
C ASN A 124 7.33 -7.54 3.33
N SER A 125 7.42 -6.35 3.92
CA SER A 125 8.57 -5.88 4.67
C SER A 125 8.84 -6.76 5.89
N LEU A 126 10.09 -6.80 6.31
CA LEU A 126 10.57 -7.62 7.44
C LEU A 126 9.81 -7.40 8.75
N GLU A 127 9.22 -6.21 8.92
CA GLU A 127 8.42 -5.87 10.09
C GLU A 127 7.24 -6.83 10.31
N TRP A 128 6.71 -7.46 9.27
CA TRP A 128 5.57 -8.38 9.37
C TRP A 128 5.97 -9.83 9.67
N ALA A 129 7.26 -10.10 9.86
CA ALA A 129 7.76 -11.41 10.29
C ALA A 129 7.98 -11.53 11.81
N THR A 130 7.63 -10.50 12.58
CA THR A 130 7.70 -10.51 14.06
C THR A 130 6.30 -10.40 14.68
N SER A 131 6.17 -10.61 15.98
CA SER A 131 4.89 -10.56 16.69
C SER A 131 4.22 -9.19 16.67
N CYS A 132 2.92 -9.17 16.98
CA CYS A 132 2.12 -7.96 17.19
C CYS A 132 1.61 -7.93 18.65
N PRO A 133 2.15 -7.09 19.56
CA PRO A 133 3.26 -6.15 19.36
C PRO A 133 4.64 -6.83 19.33
N PRO A 134 5.67 -6.17 18.75
CA PRO A 134 7.04 -6.68 18.77
C PRO A 134 7.62 -6.80 20.19
N PRO A 135 8.53 -7.77 20.42
CA PRO A 135 9.29 -7.84 21.67
C PRO A 135 10.23 -6.63 21.82
N ARG A 136 10.77 -6.41 23.03
CA ARG A 136 11.64 -5.28 23.36
C ARG A 136 12.83 -5.08 22.40
N HIS A 137 13.33 -6.17 21.82
CA HIS A 137 14.46 -6.16 20.89
C HIS A 137 14.04 -6.50 19.44
N ASN A 138 12.80 -6.18 19.08
CA ASN A 138 12.17 -6.29 17.75
C ASN A 138 11.94 -7.72 17.22
N PHE A 139 12.90 -8.63 17.33
CA PHE A 139 12.82 -9.97 16.74
C PHE A 139 13.17 -11.05 17.77
N THR A 140 12.40 -12.14 17.74
CA THR A 140 12.76 -13.40 18.41
C THR A 140 13.62 -14.26 17.48
N GLU A 141 13.23 -14.32 16.21
CA GLU A 141 13.94 -15.03 15.14
C GLU A 141 13.95 -14.15 13.89
N LEU A 142 15.03 -14.21 13.11
CA LEU A 142 15.15 -13.47 11.85
C LEU A 142 14.94 -14.42 10.67
N PRO A 143 13.99 -14.14 9.77
CA PRO A 143 13.85 -14.93 8.56
C PRO A 143 15.03 -14.68 7.62
N ARG A 144 15.32 -15.66 6.77
CA ARG A 144 16.37 -15.53 5.75
C ARG A 144 15.94 -14.54 4.67
N ILE A 145 16.66 -13.43 4.54
CA ILE A 145 16.37 -12.38 3.56
C ILE A 145 16.90 -12.80 2.18
N ARG A 146 16.01 -12.97 1.20
CA ARG A 146 16.36 -13.33 -0.19
C ARG A 146 15.84 -12.35 -1.24
N SER A 147 14.84 -11.53 -0.89
CA SER A 147 14.24 -10.50 -1.77
C SER A 147 13.86 -9.25 -0.97
N GLU A 148 13.22 -8.29 -1.65
CA GLU A 148 12.62 -7.10 -1.04
C GLU A 148 11.38 -7.39 -0.18
N ARG A 149 10.83 -8.61 -0.24
CA ARG A 149 9.60 -9.03 0.45
C ARG A 149 9.84 -10.23 1.39
N PRO A 150 10.76 -10.13 2.37
CA PRO A 150 11.16 -11.27 3.19
C PRO A 150 10.03 -11.85 4.06
N ALA A 151 9.09 -11.04 4.53
CA ALA A 151 7.95 -11.56 5.29
C ALA A 151 6.98 -12.34 4.40
N PHE A 152 6.78 -11.91 3.15
CA PHE A 152 5.90 -12.59 2.22
C PHE A 152 6.41 -14.00 1.87
N GLU A 153 7.70 -14.14 1.57
CA GLU A 153 8.31 -15.45 1.27
C GLU A 153 8.25 -16.42 2.44
N LEU A 154 8.35 -15.90 3.67
CA LEU A 154 8.23 -16.71 4.89
C LEU A 154 6.82 -17.30 5.02
N HIS A 155 5.79 -16.47 4.82
CA HIS A 155 4.39 -16.89 4.96
C HIS A 155 3.88 -17.69 3.75
N TYR A 156 4.46 -17.46 2.56
CA TYR A 156 4.06 -18.10 1.31
C TYR A 156 5.22 -18.80 0.58
N PRO A 157 5.80 -19.89 1.13
CA PRO A 157 6.95 -20.56 0.50
C PRO A 157 6.64 -21.12 -0.90
N HIS A 158 5.40 -21.54 -1.13
CA HIS A 158 4.94 -22.08 -2.41
C HIS A 158 4.85 -21.03 -3.53
N MET A 159 4.93 -19.73 -3.20
CA MET A 159 4.88 -18.65 -4.17
C MET A 159 6.27 -18.20 -4.64
N ILE A 160 7.36 -18.65 -3.98
CA ILE A 160 8.72 -18.16 -4.24
C ILE A 160 9.12 -18.38 -5.70
N GLU A 161 8.94 -19.60 -6.23
CA GLU A 161 9.30 -19.93 -7.61
C GLU A 161 8.55 -19.06 -8.62
N ARG A 162 7.25 -18.84 -8.37
CA ARG A 162 6.40 -17.99 -9.21
C ARG A 162 6.84 -16.53 -9.16
N ILE A 163 7.09 -15.98 -7.98
CA ILE A 163 7.56 -14.59 -7.81
C ILE A 163 8.87 -14.39 -8.56
N HIS A 164 9.80 -15.33 -8.44
CA HIS A 164 11.10 -15.23 -9.12
C HIS A 164 10.97 -15.35 -10.64
N ALA A 165 10.11 -16.25 -11.12
CA ALA A 165 9.83 -16.40 -12.55
C ALA A 165 9.16 -15.15 -13.15
N GLU A 166 8.24 -14.52 -12.41
CA GLU A 166 7.49 -13.34 -12.85
C GLU A 166 8.25 -12.02 -12.62
N ALA A 167 9.25 -11.98 -11.74
CA ALA A 167 10.00 -10.76 -11.36
C ALA A 167 10.77 -10.11 -12.53
N HIS A 168 11.11 -10.88 -13.56
CA HIS A 168 11.91 -10.42 -14.69
C HIS A 168 11.11 -10.26 -15.99
N VAL A 169 9.79 -10.43 -15.97
CA VAL A 169 8.95 -10.33 -17.18
C VAL A 169 8.60 -8.86 -17.47
N GLY A 170 9.59 -8.11 -17.95
CA GLY A 170 9.37 -6.99 -18.87
C GLY A 170 9.11 -7.55 -20.27
N GLY A 171 8.10 -7.02 -20.98
CA GLY A 171 7.57 -7.59 -22.22
C GLY A 171 8.62 -8.12 -23.22
N GLY A 172 8.54 -9.42 -23.54
CA GLY A 172 9.39 -10.08 -24.52
C GLY A 172 9.12 -11.58 -24.60
N THR A 173 8.29 -11.97 -25.57
CA THR A 173 8.23 -13.30 -26.23
C THR A 173 8.25 -14.56 -25.36
N SER A 174 7.09 -15.21 -25.27
CA SER A 174 7.00 -16.66 -25.17
C SER A 174 7.69 -17.29 -26.40
N HIS A 175 8.91 -17.80 -26.23
CA HIS A 175 9.57 -18.59 -27.27
C HIS A 175 10.10 -19.88 -26.69
N GLY A 176 9.63 -20.99 -27.27
CA GLY A 176 10.36 -22.25 -27.29
C GLY A 176 9.88 -23.36 -26.35
N GLU A 177 8.67 -23.88 -26.56
CA GLU A 177 8.40 -25.29 -26.21
C GLU A 177 7.37 -25.89 -27.19
N ARG A 178 7.75 -25.94 -28.47
CA ARG A 178 7.04 -26.69 -29.53
C ARG A 178 8.02 -27.17 -30.61
N THR A 179 9.14 -27.75 -30.23
CA THR A 179 9.94 -28.52 -31.21
C THR A 179 10.85 -29.49 -30.45
N GLU A 180 10.36 -30.68 -30.12
CA GLU A 180 11.23 -31.84 -29.86
C GLU A 180 10.49 -33.19 -29.83
N MET A 181 9.15 -33.22 -29.85
CA MET A 181 8.40 -34.48 -29.81
C MET A 181 8.08 -35.13 -31.17
N GLU A 182 8.66 -34.65 -32.28
CA GLU A 182 8.30 -35.15 -33.64
C GLU A 182 9.44 -35.78 -34.45
N SER A 183 10.69 -35.82 -33.94
CA SER A 183 11.82 -36.41 -34.67
C SER A 183 12.20 -37.84 -34.26
N GLU A 184 11.59 -38.43 -33.23
CA GLU A 184 11.98 -39.76 -32.73
C GLU A 184 11.19 -40.95 -33.31
N SER A 185 10.30 -40.78 -34.30
CA SER A 185 9.44 -41.89 -34.75
C SER A 185 9.83 -42.62 -36.04
N HIS A 186 10.85 -42.20 -36.81
CA HIS A 186 11.19 -42.85 -38.09
C HIS A 186 12.69 -43.11 -38.26
N GLY A 187 13.11 -44.37 -38.08
CA GLY A 187 14.47 -44.80 -38.44
C GLY A 187 14.88 -46.19 -37.94
N GLY A 188 14.05 -47.22 -38.09
CA GLY A 188 14.41 -48.60 -37.78
C GLY A 188 14.98 -49.35 -38.99
N GLY A 189 16.22 -49.84 -38.92
CA GLY A 189 16.82 -50.79 -39.87
C GLY A 189 18.34 -50.92 -39.72
N GLY A 190 18.82 -52.02 -39.11
CA GLY A 190 20.26 -52.34 -38.93
C GLY A 190 20.97 -52.81 -40.23
N PRO A 191 22.09 -53.59 -40.18
CA PRO A 191 22.83 -54.14 -39.03
C PRO A 191 24.38 -54.12 -39.17
N LEU A 192 25.06 -54.82 -38.23
CA LEU A 192 26.42 -55.43 -38.29
C LEU A 192 27.64 -54.60 -37.84
N GLY A 193 28.34 -55.13 -36.83
CA GLY A 193 29.80 -55.10 -36.80
C GLY A 193 30.48 -54.83 -35.44
N ALA A 194 30.69 -55.91 -34.68
CA ALA A 194 31.89 -56.24 -33.89
C ALA A 194 32.50 -55.24 -32.89
N GLY A 195 32.64 -55.67 -31.62
CA GLY A 195 33.69 -55.19 -30.70
C GLY A 195 33.27 -55.04 -29.24
N VAL A 196 33.43 -56.11 -28.45
CA VAL A 196 33.45 -56.15 -26.97
C VAL A 196 34.66 -57.03 -26.61
N PRO A 197 35.31 -56.98 -25.42
CA PRO A 197 35.30 -56.07 -24.26
C PRO A 197 36.73 -55.49 -23.99
N GLU A 198 37.04 -54.66 -22.98
CA GLU A 198 37.41 -55.09 -21.61
C GLU A 198 37.93 -53.87 -20.80
N GLU A 199 37.50 -53.81 -19.54
CA GLU A 199 38.26 -53.54 -18.32
C GLU A 199 38.99 -52.20 -17.99
N TYR A 200 38.72 -51.79 -16.74
CA TYR A 200 39.70 -51.41 -15.69
C TYR A 200 39.87 -49.92 -15.29
N LYS A 201 39.25 -49.61 -14.14
CA LYS A 201 39.70 -48.76 -13.01
C LYS A 201 40.56 -47.51 -13.30
N ARG A 202 40.04 -46.33 -12.98
CA ARG A 202 40.28 -45.57 -11.72
C ARG A 202 39.53 -44.25 -11.73
#